data_AF-A0A7Y5W355-F1
#
_entry.id   AF-A0A7Y5W355-F1
#
_cell.length_a   1.000
_cell.length_b   1.000
_cell.length_c   1.000
_cell.angle_alpha   90.00
_cell.angle_beta   90.00
_cell.angle_gamma   90.00
#
_symmetry.space_group_name_H-M   'P 1'
#
loop_
_entity.id
_entity.type
_entity.pdbx_description
1 polymer ?
#
loop_
_entity_poly.entity_id
_entity_poly.type
_entity_poly.pdbx_seq_one_letter_code
_entity_poly.pdbx_strand_id
1 'polypeptide(L)'
;MSSAEVEFDQLCRDALREAGEISAAQRDAILADLRLRFEHPGQYVAYIDRCQVRNKISRLTRDVLAHSTDLSEVKAAFSQLATKKRAKVEVEYLDPLSEDFQLLHDLPFR
;
A
#
# COMPACT_ATOMS: atom_id res chain seq x y z
N MET A 1 5.33 -22.42 -3.37
CA MET A 1 5.66 -21.08 -2.83
C MET A 1 6.92 -20.64 -3.54
N SER A 2 6.86 -19.50 -4.22
CA SER A 2 8.05 -18.92 -4.86
C SER A 2 8.97 -18.32 -3.79
N SER A 3 10.27 -18.17 -4.08
CA SER A 3 11.21 -17.49 -3.17
C SER A 3 10.75 -16.08 -2.81
N ALA A 4 10.14 -15.39 -3.77
CA ALA A 4 9.61 -14.04 -3.61
C ALA A 4 8.45 -13.94 -2.59
N GLU A 5 7.56 -14.93 -2.53
CA GLU A 5 6.47 -14.96 -1.52
C GLU A 5 7.01 -15.18 -0.10
N VAL A 6 8.05 -16.01 0.03
CA VAL A 6 8.69 -16.28 1.33
C VAL A 6 9.44 -15.04 1.83
N GLU A 7 10.12 -14.32 0.93
CA GLU A 7 10.79 -13.05 1.24
C GLU A 7 9.78 -11.98 1.68
N PHE A 8 8.64 -11.88 1.00
CA PHE A 8 7.57 -10.94 1.39
C PHE A 8 6.96 -11.26 2.75
N ASP A 9 6.69 -12.54 3.04
CA ASP A 9 6.17 -12.97 4.33
C ASP A 9 7.14 -12.65 5.47
N GLN A 10 8.44 -12.82 5.23
CA GLN A 10 9.48 -12.50 6.21
C GLN A 10 9.56 -11.00 6.45
N LEU A 11 9.58 -10.19 5.40
CA LEU A 11 9.54 -8.73 5.48
C LEU A 11 8.35 -8.23 6.29
N CYS A 12 7.15 -8.78 6.04
CA CYS A 12 5.95 -8.42 6.79
C CYS A 12 6.09 -8.73 8.28
N ARG A 13 6.68 -9.88 8.63
CA ARG A 13 6.90 -10.26 10.04
C ARG A 13 7.89 -9.33 10.74
N ASP A 14 8.98 -8.98 10.05
CA ASP A 14 10.01 -8.11 10.62
C ASP A 14 9.47 -6.69 10.84
N ALA A 15 8.75 -6.15 9.85
CA ALA A 15 8.07 -4.86 9.94
C ALA A 15 7.06 -4.79 11.10
N LEU A 16 6.23 -5.84 11.26
CA LEU A 16 5.26 -5.90 12.34
C LEU A 16 5.92 -6.08 13.72
N ARG A 17 7.07 -6.78 13.78
CA ARG A 17 7.85 -6.90 15.01
C ARG A 17 8.46 -5.57 15.43
N GLU A 18 8.98 -4.79 14.48
CA GLU A 18 9.54 -3.47 14.73
C GLU A 18 8.48 -2.46 15.18
N ALA A 19 7.29 -2.50 14.58
CA ALA A 19 6.18 -1.64 14.94
C ALA A 19 5.66 -1.84 16.38
N GLY A 20 5.91 -3.01 16.98
CA GLY A 20 5.48 -3.34 18.34
C GLY A 20 3.96 -3.46 18.48
N GLU A 21 3.40 -2.93 19.57
CA GLU A 21 1.96 -2.99 19.82
C GLU A 21 1.21 -1.95 18.98
N ILE A 22 0.53 -2.43 17.94
CA ILE A 22 -0.25 -1.61 17.02
C ILE A 22 -1.70 -2.11 16.92
N SER A 23 -2.61 -1.21 16.57
CA SER A 23 -4.00 -1.56 16.29
C SER A 23 -4.12 -2.44 15.04
N ALA A 24 -5.23 -3.18 14.92
CA ALA A 24 -5.51 -3.99 13.73
C ALA A 24 -5.54 -3.14 12.44
N ALA A 25 -6.03 -1.90 12.52
CA ALA A 25 -6.02 -0.99 11.39
C ALA A 25 -4.60 -0.62 10.95
N GLN A 26 -3.71 -0.33 11.91
CA GLN A 26 -2.31 0.02 11.63
C GLN A 26 -1.55 -1.14 11.02
N ARG A 27 -1.78 -2.35 11.56
CA ARG A 27 -1.23 -3.56 10.97
C ARG A 27 -1.67 -3.73 9.52
N ASP A 28 -2.96 -3.58 9.23
CA ASP A 28 -3.47 -3.78 7.88
C ASP A 28 -2.96 -2.70 6.90
N ALA A 29 -2.75 -1.46 7.37
CA ALA A 29 -2.10 -0.40 6.60
C ALA A 29 -0.63 -0.71 6.27
N ILE A 30 0.14 -1.15 7.25
CA ILE A 30 1.54 -1.57 7.06
C ILE A 30 1.61 -2.68 6.00
N LEU A 31 0.77 -3.71 6.12
CA LEU A 31 0.76 -4.82 5.17
C LEU A 31 0.37 -4.37 3.75
N ALA A 32 -0.59 -3.45 3.63
CA ALA A 32 -0.99 -2.90 2.33
C ALA A 32 0.14 -2.06 1.69
N ASP A 33 0.85 -1.25 2.47
CA ASP A 33 1.99 -0.45 2.01
C ASP A 33 3.16 -1.33 1.54
N LEU A 34 3.54 -2.32 2.37
CA LEU A 34 4.58 -3.28 2.03
C LEU A 34 4.23 -4.03 0.74
N ARG A 35 2.96 -4.42 0.59
CA ARG A 35 2.50 -5.13 -0.61
C ARG A 35 2.68 -4.27 -1.86
N LEU A 36 2.30 -3.00 -1.80
CA LEU A 36 2.49 -2.08 -2.92
C LEU A 36 3.96 -1.95 -3.30
N ARG A 37 4.84 -1.69 -2.34
CA ARG A 37 6.29 -1.52 -2.58
C ARG A 37 6.93 -2.79 -3.13
N PHE A 38 6.43 -3.95 -2.73
CA PHE A 38 6.87 -5.24 -3.23
C PHE A 38 6.41 -5.49 -4.68
N GLU A 39 5.17 -5.14 -5.02
CA GLU A 39 4.61 -5.37 -6.37
C GLU A 39 5.05 -4.32 -7.39
N HIS A 40 5.27 -3.07 -6.95
CA HIS A 40 5.51 -1.91 -7.82
C HIS A 40 6.72 -1.07 -7.35
N PRO A 41 7.91 -1.66 -7.13
CA PRO A 41 9.07 -0.92 -6.67
C PRO A 41 9.53 0.12 -7.70
N GLY A 42 9.79 1.35 -7.24
CA GLY A 42 10.27 2.45 -8.07
C GLY A 42 9.21 3.03 -9.03
N GLN A 43 7.93 2.83 -8.73
CA GLN A 43 6.82 3.31 -9.55
C GLN A 43 5.95 4.28 -8.78
N TYR A 44 5.32 5.21 -9.50
CA TYR A 44 4.15 5.92 -9.02
C TYR A 44 2.95 5.00 -9.06
N VAL A 45 2.16 4.97 -7.99
CA VAL A 45 0.95 4.17 -7.88
C VAL A 45 -0.20 5.06 -7.46
N ALA A 46 -1.30 4.98 -8.20
CA ALA A 46 -2.59 5.54 -7.81
C ALA A 46 -3.47 4.41 -7.26
N TYR A 47 -4.00 4.58 -6.06
CA TYR A 47 -4.84 3.57 -5.40
C TYR A 47 -6.01 4.20 -4.62
N ILE A 48 -6.95 3.37 -4.20
CA ILE A 48 -8.02 3.73 -3.26
C ILE A 48 -8.01 2.72 -2.11
N ASP A 49 -7.95 3.23 -0.89
CA ASP A 49 -8.15 2.42 0.30
C ASP A 49 -9.65 2.17 0.57
N ARG A 50 -9.97 0.92 0.87
CA ARG A 50 -11.32 0.45 1.17
C ARG A 50 -11.30 -0.44 2.40
N CYS A 51 -12.17 -0.14 3.35
CA CYS A 51 -12.47 -1.06 4.44
C CYS A 51 -13.50 -2.08 3.97
N GLN A 52 -13.11 -3.36 3.90
CA GLN A 52 -14.02 -4.47 3.69
C GLN A 52 -14.27 -5.19 5.01
N VAL A 53 -15.54 -5.32 5.39
CA VAL A 53 -15.94 -6.12 6.56
C VAL A 53 -16.19 -7.56 6.12
N ARG A 54 -15.34 -8.48 6.57
CA ARG A 54 -15.50 -9.91 6.33
C ARG A 54 -15.56 -10.63 7.68
N ASN A 55 -16.65 -11.37 7.93
CA ASN A 55 -16.86 -12.13 9.18
C ASN A 55 -16.72 -11.27 10.45
N LYS A 56 -17.29 -10.05 10.46
CA LYS A 56 -17.19 -9.06 11.55
C LYS A 56 -15.78 -8.48 11.79
N ILE A 57 -14.81 -8.81 10.94
CA ILE A 57 -13.47 -8.23 10.96
C ILE A 57 -13.40 -7.22 9.82
N SER A 58 -13.14 -5.95 10.14
CA SER A 58 -12.83 -4.93 9.14
C SER A 58 -11.38 -5.09 8.71
N ARG A 59 -11.13 -5.15 7.40
CA ARG A 59 -9.79 -5.16 6.82
C ARG A 59 -9.62 -4.02 5.84
N LEU A 60 -8.46 -3.38 5.88
CA LEU A 60 -8.06 -2.46 4.84
C LEU A 60 -7.69 -3.24 3.58
N THR A 61 -8.20 -2.79 2.45
CA THR A 61 -7.85 -3.30 1.11
C THR A 61 -7.48 -2.11 0.25
N ARG A 62 -6.37 -2.21 -0.47
CA ARG A 62 -5.85 -1.15 -1.33
C ARG A 62 -6.06 -1.56 -2.79
N ASP A 63 -6.97 -0.86 -3.47
CA ASP A 63 -7.27 -1.11 -4.87
C ASP A 63 -6.37 -0.24 -5.74
N VAL A 64 -5.36 -0.84 -6.38
CA VAL A 64 -4.51 -0.15 -7.37
C VAL A 64 -5.33 0.15 -8.64
N LEU A 65 -5.33 1.41 -9.04
CA LEU A 65 -6.04 1.90 -10.22
C LEU A 65 -5.10 2.08 -11.41
N ALA A 66 -3.87 2.54 -11.16
CA ALA A 66 -2.84 2.72 -12.16
C ALA A 66 -1.46 2.71 -11.48
N HIS A 67 -0.44 2.26 -12.20
CA HIS A 67 0.95 2.35 -11.79
C HIS A 67 1.84 2.60 -13.01
N SER A 68 2.88 3.42 -12.86
CA SER A 68 3.88 3.68 -13.91
C SER A 68 5.13 4.31 -13.30
N THR A 69 6.28 4.19 -13.97
CA THR A 69 7.48 4.97 -13.63
C THR A 69 7.34 6.45 -13.98
N ASP A 70 6.35 6.82 -14.81
CA ASP A 70 6.02 8.22 -15.12
C ASP A 70 4.73 8.66 -14.40
N LEU A 71 4.86 9.67 -13.54
CA LEU A 71 3.75 10.30 -12.83
C LEU A 71 2.66 10.83 -13.79
N SER A 72 3.04 11.28 -14.97
CA SER A 72 2.12 11.84 -15.97
C SER A 72 1.16 10.78 -16.48
N GLU A 73 1.64 9.55 -16.69
CA GLU A 73 0.82 8.41 -17.12
C GLU A 73 -0.18 8.00 -16.03
N VAL A 74 0.27 7.96 -14.77
CA VAL A 74 -0.61 7.69 -13.62
C VAL A 74 -1.69 8.76 -13.51
N LYS A 75 -1.33 10.05 -13.63
CA LYS A 75 -2.28 11.16 -13.63
C LYS A 75 -3.28 11.10 -14.77
N ALA A 76 -2.82 10.77 -15.98
CA ALA A 76 -3.68 10.59 -17.13
C ALA A 76 -4.70 9.46 -16.89
N ALA A 77 -4.25 8.32 -16.34
CA ALA A 77 -5.09 7.16 -16.08
C ALA A 77 -6.23 7.46 -15.08
N PHE A 78 -5.95 8.11 -13.95
CA PHE A 78 -7.01 8.39 -12.98
C PHE A 78 -7.86 9.63 -13.32
N SER A 79 -7.38 10.53 -14.20
CA SER A 79 -8.15 11.69 -14.67
C SER A 79 -9.46 11.31 -15.37
N GLN A 80 -9.51 10.10 -15.95
CA GLN A 80 -10.65 9.53 -16.66
C GLN A 80 -11.74 8.99 -15.71
N LEU A 81 -11.48 8.92 -14.41
CA LEU A 81 -12.44 8.41 -13.43
C LEU A 81 -13.55 9.43 -13.12
N ALA A 82 -14.67 8.96 -12.59
CA ALA A 82 -15.71 9.84 -12.07
C ALA A 82 -15.16 10.72 -10.92
N THR A 83 -15.57 11.99 -10.84
CA THR A 83 -15.08 12.98 -9.85
C THR A 83 -15.16 12.47 -8.41
N LYS A 84 -16.24 11.75 -8.07
CA LYS A 84 -16.43 11.15 -6.74
C LYS A 84 -15.38 10.08 -6.40
N LYS A 85 -14.88 9.35 -7.40
CA LYS A 85 -13.80 8.37 -7.20
C LYS A 85 -12.46 9.08 -7.10
N ARG A 86 -12.20 10.08 -7.95
CA ARG A 86 -10.96 10.88 -7.93
C ARG A 86 -10.66 11.51 -6.57
N ALA A 87 -11.67 11.99 -5.86
CA ALA A 87 -11.51 12.58 -4.52
C ALA A 87 -10.99 11.60 -3.45
N LYS A 88 -10.99 10.29 -3.73
CA LYS A 88 -10.51 9.24 -2.83
C LYS A 88 -9.22 8.56 -3.32
N VAL A 89 -8.69 9.01 -4.46
CA VAL A 89 -7.47 8.43 -5.03
C VAL A 89 -6.29 9.05 -4.33
N GLU A 90 -5.44 8.20 -3.77
CA GLU A 90 -4.10 8.59 -3.33
C GLU A 90 -3.11 8.25 -4.42
N VAL A 91 -2.06 9.07 -4.53
CA VAL A 91 -0.98 8.87 -5.49
C VAL A 91 0.33 9.02 -4.74
N GLU A 92 1.15 7.98 -4.77
CA GLU A 92 2.44 7.94 -4.10
C GLU A 92 3.52 7.36 -5.00
N TYR A 93 4.77 7.76 -4.75
CA TYR A 93 5.93 7.10 -5.33
C TYR A 93 6.41 6.05 -4.34
N LEU A 94 6.58 4.82 -4.82
CA LEU A 94 6.98 3.70 -4.00
C LEU A 94 8.47 3.50 -4.08
N ASP A 95 9.18 3.94 -3.03
CA ASP A 95 10.59 3.60 -2.91
C ASP A 95 10.75 2.08 -2.83
N PRO A 96 11.70 1.50 -3.62
CA PRO A 96 12.03 0.10 -3.51
C PRO A 96 12.35 -0.28 -2.06
N LEU A 97 11.95 -1.48 -1.66
CA LEU A 97 12.28 -2.03 -0.36
C LEU A 97 13.80 -2.23 -0.29
N SER A 98 14.50 -1.31 0.38
CA SER A 98 15.92 -1.42 0.71
C SER A 98 16.10 -1.97 2.13
N GLU A 99 17.32 -2.37 2.46
CA GLU A 99 17.68 -2.85 3.81
C GLU A 99 17.40 -1.80 4.91
N ASP A 100 17.34 -0.51 4.55
CA ASP A 100 17.11 0.62 5.46
C ASP A 100 15.64 1.14 5.42
N PHE A 101 14.69 0.31 4.99
CA PHE A 101 13.29 0.71 4.91
C PHE A 101 12.75 1.10 6.30
N GLN A 102 12.49 2.39 6.51
CA GLN A 102 11.81 2.88 7.71
C GLN A 102 10.30 2.85 7.49
N LEU A 103 9.60 2.07 8.32
CA LEU A 103 8.16 2.15 8.40
C LEU A 103 7.77 3.55 8.87
N LEU A 104 7.09 4.30 7.99
CA LEU A 104 6.45 5.55 8.37
C LEU A 104 5.22 5.22 9.23
N HIS A 105 5.44 5.04 10.54
CA HIS A 105 4.41 4.69 11.52
C HIS A 105 3.35 5.77 11.74
N ASP A 106 3.58 6.98 11.23
CA ASP A 106 2.85 8.20 11.58
C ASP A 106 1.94 8.74 10.48
N LEU A 107 1.65 7.96 9.43
CA LEU A 107 0.65 8.41 8.47
C LEU A 107 -0.74 8.33 9.13
N PRO A 108 -1.43 9.48 9.34
CA PRO A 108 -2.82 9.43 9.73
C PRO A 108 -3.55 8.68 8.62
N PHE A 109 -4.36 7.68 8.97
CA PHE A 109 -5.36 7.16 8.05
C PHE A 109 -6.09 8.36 7.43
N ARG A 110 -5.88 8.60 6.14
CA ARG A 110 -6.51 9.69 5.40
C ARG A 110 -7.84 9.23 4.84
#